data_AF-S8DH74-F1
#
_entry.id   AF-S8DH74-F1
#
_cell.length_a   1.000
_cell.length_b   1.000
_cell.length_c   1.000
_cell.angle_alpha   90.00
_cell.angle_beta   90.00
_cell.angle_gamma   90.00
#
_symmetry.space_group_name_H-M   'P 1'
#
loop_
_entity.id
_entity.type
_entity.pdbx_description
1 polymer ?
#
loop_
_entity_poly.entity_id
_entity_poly.type
_entity_poly.pdbx_seq_one_letter_code
_entity_poly.pdbx_strand_id
1 'polypeptide(L)'
;MVSHEELIGARARQLLKRREDLNKVHRKVVAVRYKSIQAFIKKNQHVIKDYQFERGDLVLLHNSQIETKHNRKAKQRYNGPMIVVRRTEGRSYILAELDGSVSCHRYAAFWVIPYKARRRISMEVDSFEEWDEYLLDENEEVAERFALDKEEEELLGAEEDNT
;
A
#
# COMPACT_ATOMS: atom_id res chain seq x y z
N MET A 1 -7.61 44.03 -6.77
CA MET A 1 -6.86 44.32 -5.52
C MET A 1 -7.85 44.08 -4.39
N VAL A 2 -7.54 43.20 -3.43
CA VAL A 2 -8.49 42.84 -2.35
C VAL A 2 -8.53 43.99 -1.34
N SER A 3 -9.73 44.43 -0.95
CA SER A 3 -9.94 45.53 0.00
C SER A 3 -9.63 45.10 1.44
N HIS A 4 -9.28 46.05 2.31
CA HIS A 4 -9.01 45.80 3.73
C HIS A 4 -10.22 45.16 4.45
N GLU A 5 -11.43 45.62 4.13
CA GLU A 5 -12.67 45.09 4.68
C GLU A 5 -12.91 43.63 4.27
N GLU A 6 -12.58 43.28 3.03
CA GLU A 6 -12.69 41.90 2.54
C GLU A 6 -11.73 40.95 3.29
N LEU A 7 -10.52 41.42 3.60
CA LEU A 7 -9.55 40.66 4.39
C LEU A 7 -10.02 40.45 5.83
N ILE A 8 -10.57 41.48 6.48
CA ILE A 8 -11.14 41.37 7.83
C ILE A 8 -12.33 40.39 7.82
N GLY A 9 -13.24 40.51 6.86
CA GLY A 9 -14.41 39.63 6.73
C GLY A 9 -14.03 38.17 6.45
N ALA A 10 -12.99 37.94 5.65
CA ALA A 10 -12.45 36.59 5.41
C ALA A 10 -11.82 36.01 6.68
N ARG A 11 -11.05 36.82 7.43
CA ARG A 11 -10.43 36.39 8.69
C ARG A 11 -11.47 36.09 9.78
N ALA A 12 -12.51 36.91 9.91
CA ALA A 12 -13.61 36.65 10.83
C ALA A 12 -14.32 35.32 10.50
N ARG A 13 -14.58 35.05 9.20
CA ARG A 13 -15.12 33.75 8.74
C ARG A 13 -14.21 32.57 9.08
N GLN A 14 -12.90 32.71 8.88
CA GLN A 14 -11.93 31.67 9.24
C GLN A 14 -11.91 31.38 10.75
N LEU A 15 -11.95 32.43 11.59
CA LEU A 15 -11.98 32.28 13.05
C LEU A 15 -13.26 31.60 13.54
N LEU A 16 -14.38 31.85 12.87
CA LEU A 16 -15.68 31.26 13.22
C LEU A 16 -15.75 29.75 12.97
N LYS A 17 -14.87 29.19 12.12
CA LYS A 17 -14.73 27.74 11.86
C LYS A 17 -16.06 27.01 11.61
N ARG A 18 -16.95 27.60 10.80
CA ARG A 18 -18.24 26.98 10.45
C ARG A 18 -18.02 25.63 9.77
N ARG A 19 -18.85 24.63 10.10
CA ARG A 19 -18.77 23.28 9.53
C ARG A 19 -18.84 23.28 8.00
N GLU A 20 -19.69 24.12 7.41
CA GLU A 20 -19.81 24.28 5.95
C GLU A 20 -18.51 24.73 5.29
N ASP A 21 -17.86 25.76 5.86
CA ASP A 21 -16.59 26.28 5.34
C ASP A 21 -15.47 25.25 5.49
N LEU A 22 -15.44 24.51 6.61
CA LEU A 22 -14.48 23.41 6.82
C LEU A 22 -14.68 22.28 5.82
N ASN A 23 -15.93 21.86 5.57
CA ASN A 23 -16.25 20.84 4.58
C ASN A 23 -15.85 21.28 3.17
N LYS A 24 -16.07 22.55 2.82
CA LYS A 24 -15.65 23.12 1.53
C LYS A 24 -14.12 23.11 1.38
N VAL A 25 -13.39 23.51 2.42
CA VAL A 25 -11.92 23.45 2.42
C VAL A 25 -11.44 22.00 2.33
N HIS A 26 -12.03 21.09 3.10
CA HIS A 26 -11.71 19.66 3.09
C HIS A 26 -11.86 19.08 1.68
N ARG A 27 -13.03 19.25 1.05
CA ARG A 27 -13.30 18.79 -0.32
C ARG A 27 -12.28 19.35 -1.32
N LYS A 28 -11.94 20.64 -1.20
CA LYS A 28 -10.93 21.28 -2.06
C LYS A 28 -9.54 20.67 -1.87
N VAL A 29 -9.11 20.47 -0.63
CA VAL A 29 -7.80 19.87 -0.30
C VAL A 29 -7.73 18.44 -0.82
N VAL A 30 -8.78 17.64 -0.59
CA VAL A 30 -8.88 16.26 -1.06
C VAL A 30 -8.79 16.20 -2.60
N ALA A 31 -9.57 17.02 -3.31
CA ALA A 31 -9.52 17.08 -4.77
C ALA A 31 -8.12 17.46 -5.29
N VAL A 32 -7.46 18.43 -4.66
CA VAL A 32 -6.09 18.83 -5.01
C VAL A 32 -5.09 17.69 -4.75
N ARG A 33 -5.23 16.96 -3.62
CA ARG A 33 -4.40 15.79 -3.33
C ARG A 33 -4.53 14.71 -4.40
N TYR A 34 -5.76 14.35 -4.78
CA TYR A 34 -5.98 13.37 -5.84
C TYR A 34 -5.38 13.81 -7.17
N LYS A 35 -5.56 15.07 -7.56
CA LYS A 35 -4.95 15.63 -8.77
C LYS A 35 -3.41 15.56 -8.73
N SER A 36 -2.83 15.85 -7.56
CA SER A 36 -1.38 15.76 -7.35
C SER A 36 -0.88 14.32 -7.45
N ILE A 37 -1.58 13.36 -6.84
CA ILE A 37 -1.28 11.92 -6.93
C ILE A 37 -1.31 11.47 -8.40
N GLN A 38 -2.37 11.80 -9.14
CA GLN A 38 -2.48 11.45 -10.57
C GLN A 38 -1.34 12.06 -11.39
N ALA A 39 -1.00 13.34 -11.16
CA ALA A 39 0.12 13.99 -11.84
C ALA A 39 1.46 13.33 -11.51
N PHE A 40 1.66 12.92 -10.25
CA PHE A 40 2.86 12.22 -9.80
C PHE A 40 2.99 10.84 -10.44
N ILE A 41 1.92 10.04 -10.44
CA ILE A 41 1.90 8.72 -11.09
C ILE A 41 2.21 8.87 -12.58
N LYS A 42 1.56 9.80 -13.28
CA LYS A 42 1.80 10.05 -14.70
C LYS A 42 3.25 10.46 -14.97
N LYS A 43 3.81 11.37 -14.17
CA LYS A 43 5.20 11.82 -14.31
C LYS A 43 6.19 10.68 -14.11
N ASN A 44 5.92 9.79 -13.15
CA ASN A 44 6.82 8.72 -12.73
C ASN A 44 6.43 7.33 -13.26
N GLN A 45 5.58 7.26 -14.29
CA GLN A 45 5.06 5.99 -14.83
C GLN A 45 6.14 4.99 -15.26
N HIS A 46 7.34 5.48 -15.59
CA HIS A 46 8.47 4.66 -16.01
C HIS A 46 9.33 4.14 -14.84
N VAL A 47 9.18 4.74 -13.65
CA VAL A 47 9.90 4.38 -12.42
C VAL A 47 9.02 3.54 -11.50
N ILE A 48 7.77 3.95 -11.30
CA ILE A 48 6.80 3.26 -10.44
C ILE A 48 6.35 2.01 -11.18
N LYS A 49 6.83 0.86 -10.73
CA LYS A 49 6.42 -0.45 -11.22
C LYS A 49 5.66 -1.15 -10.10
N ASP A 50 4.43 -1.54 -10.40
CA ASP A 50 3.63 -2.38 -9.52
C ASP A 50 3.86 -3.83 -9.96
N TYR A 51 4.48 -4.63 -9.10
CA TYR A 51 4.70 -6.05 -9.37
C TYR A 51 3.66 -6.86 -8.61
N GLN A 52 2.99 -7.74 -9.33
CA GLN A 52 2.08 -8.72 -8.77
C GLN A 52 2.76 -10.07 -8.89
N PHE A 53 3.30 -10.56 -7.78
CA PHE A 53 3.96 -11.86 -7.74
C PHE A 53 2.96 -12.92 -7.33
N GLU A 54 3.03 -14.06 -8.01
CA GLU A 54 2.23 -15.23 -7.70
C GLU A 54 3.02 -16.19 -6.79
N ARG A 55 2.31 -17.14 -6.19
CA ARG A 55 2.92 -18.20 -5.38
C ARG A 55 3.95 -18.96 -6.24
N GLY A 56 5.14 -19.16 -5.70
CA GLY A 56 6.27 -19.78 -6.40
C GLY A 56 7.20 -18.83 -7.15
N ASP A 57 6.84 -17.56 -7.30
CA ASP A 57 7.72 -16.59 -7.96
C ASP A 57 9.01 -16.35 -7.17
N LEU A 58 10.12 -16.25 -7.91
CA LEU A 58 11.41 -15.88 -7.34
C LEU A 58 11.55 -14.36 -7.26
N VAL A 59 11.86 -13.89 -6.06
CA VAL A 59 11.97 -12.46 -5.74
C VAL A 59 13.25 -12.14 -4.99
N LEU A 60 13.69 -10.90 -5.09
CA LEU A 60 14.75 -10.32 -4.28
C LEU A 60 14.13 -9.39 -3.24
N LEU A 61 14.65 -9.45 -2.03
CA LEU A 61 14.24 -8.58 -0.95
C LEU A 61 15.21 -7.42 -0.78
N HIS A 62 14.71 -6.20 -0.83
CA HIS A 62 15.49 -5.00 -0.61
C HIS A 62 15.83 -4.80 0.87
N ASN A 63 17.12 -4.63 1.17
CA ASN A 63 17.61 -4.40 2.53
C ASN A 63 17.54 -2.90 2.86
N SER A 64 16.36 -2.44 3.27
CA SER A 64 16.10 -1.03 3.60
C SER A 64 16.97 -0.52 4.77
N GLN A 65 17.30 -1.38 5.72
CA GLN A 65 18.07 -1.01 6.91
C GLN A 65 19.49 -0.54 6.60
N ILE A 66 20.06 -0.94 5.45
CA ILE A 66 21.43 -0.53 5.10
C ILE A 66 21.47 0.78 4.32
N GLU A 67 20.34 1.31 3.85
CA GLU A 67 20.31 2.49 2.98
C GLU A 67 20.88 3.75 3.65
N THR A 68 20.65 3.88 4.95
CA THR A 68 21.07 5.02 5.77
C THR A 68 22.41 4.78 6.49
N LYS A 69 23.03 3.61 6.34
CA LYS A 69 24.29 3.28 7.03
C LYS A 69 25.51 3.86 6.31
N HIS A 70 26.48 4.38 7.07
CA HIS A 70 27.72 4.92 6.51
C HIS A 70 28.53 3.88 5.69
N ASN A 71 28.52 2.62 6.12
CA ASN A 71 29.20 1.52 5.42
C ASN A 71 28.33 0.80 4.37
N ARG A 72 27.27 1.45 3.85
CA ARG A 72 26.34 0.86 2.88
C ARG A 72 27.03 0.28 1.65
N LYS A 73 28.08 0.93 1.15
CA LYS A 73 28.78 0.51 -0.08
C LYS A 73 29.34 -0.92 0.01
N ALA A 74 29.67 -1.40 1.21
CA ALA A 74 30.24 -2.72 1.42
C ALA A 74 29.17 -3.80 1.74
N LYS A 75 27.89 -3.42 1.87
CA LYS A 75 26.81 -4.33 2.27
C LYS A 75 25.94 -4.72 1.09
N GLN A 76 25.33 -5.91 1.17
CA GLN A 76 24.40 -6.41 0.17
C GLN A 76 23.12 -5.54 0.15
N ARG A 77 22.81 -4.97 -1.02
CA ARG A 77 21.60 -4.16 -1.22
C ARG A 77 20.32 -5.00 -1.28
N TYR A 78 20.43 -6.17 -1.88
CA TYR A 78 19.33 -7.13 -1.98
C TYR A 78 19.76 -8.39 -1.26
N ASN A 79 18.89 -8.89 -0.39
CA ASN A 79 18.99 -10.22 0.16
C ASN A 79 18.59 -11.22 -0.95
N GLY A 80 19.04 -12.47 -0.81
CA GLY A 80 19.04 -13.47 -1.86
C GLY A 80 17.70 -13.75 -2.54
N PRO A 81 17.69 -14.64 -3.55
CA PRO A 81 16.45 -15.10 -4.16
C PRO A 81 15.61 -15.82 -3.10
N MET A 82 14.38 -15.35 -2.92
CA MET A 82 13.35 -15.94 -2.07
C MET A 82 12.17 -16.36 -2.94
N ILE A 83 11.35 -17.28 -2.44
CA ILE A 83 10.14 -17.77 -3.11
C ILE A 83 8.93 -17.09 -2.47
N VAL A 84 7.99 -16.63 -3.28
CA VAL A 84 6.71 -16.13 -2.77
C VAL A 84 5.86 -17.31 -2.33
N VAL A 85 5.50 -17.36 -1.04
CA VAL A 85 4.57 -18.35 -0.49
C VAL A 85 3.14 -17.89 -0.76
N ARG A 86 2.82 -16.67 -0.33
CA ARG A 86 1.48 -16.09 -0.43
C ARG A 86 1.54 -14.58 -0.47
N ARG A 87 0.56 -13.99 -1.15
CA ARG A 87 0.26 -12.56 -1.07
C ARG A 87 -0.91 -12.33 -0.11
N THR A 88 -0.75 -11.38 0.80
CA THR A 88 -1.78 -10.95 1.75
C THR A 88 -2.69 -9.89 1.13
N GLU A 89 -3.86 -9.68 1.73
CA GLU A 89 -4.83 -8.67 1.30
C GLU A 89 -4.25 -7.26 1.41
N GLY A 90 -3.41 -7.03 2.42
CA GLY A 90 -2.63 -5.81 2.62
C GLY A 90 -1.52 -5.57 1.58
N ARG A 91 -1.46 -6.39 0.51
CA ARG A 91 -0.42 -6.36 -0.54
C ARG A 91 0.99 -6.56 -0.01
N SER A 92 1.14 -7.25 1.12
CA SER A 92 2.44 -7.75 1.56
C SER A 92 2.62 -9.20 1.08
N TYR A 93 3.85 -9.67 1.13
CA TYR A 93 4.23 -11.01 0.68
C TYR A 93 4.84 -11.76 1.85
N ILE A 94 4.45 -13.02 1.99
CA ILE A 94 5.15 -13.99 2.81
C ILE A 94 6.11 -14.72 1.89
N LEU A 95 7.37 -14.77 2.31
CA LEU A 95 8.46 -15.31 1.50
C LEU A 95 9.11 -16.50 2.21
N ALA A 96 9.61 -17.44 1.43
CA ALA A 96 10.43 -18.55 1.89
C ALA A 96 11.83 -18.49 1.26
N GLU A 97 12.81 -19.03 1.97
CA GLU A 97 14.12 -19.30 1.39
C GLU A 97 14.07 -20.48 0.41
N LEU A 98 15.14 -20.69 -0.36
CA LEU A 98 15.22 -21.73 -1.39
C LEU A 98 15.27 -23.16 -0.81
N ASP A 99 15.56 -23.30 0.48
CA ASP A 99 15.51 -24.57 1.21
C ASP A 99 14.08 -24.94 1.66
N GLY A 100 13.11 -24.05 1.45
CA GLY A 100 11.73 -24.22 1.91
C GLY A 100 11.44 -23.58 3.28
N SER A 101 12.43 -22.95 3.92
CA SER A 101 12.23 -22.28 5.21
C SER A 101 11.37 -21.01 5.04
N VAL A 102 10.17 -21.01 5.60
CA VAL A 102 9.25 -19.86 5.54
C VAL A 102 9.70 -18.77 6.51
N SER A 103 9.75 -17.53 6.03
CA SER A 103 10.02 -16.38 6.89
C SER A 103 8.81 -16.04 7.75
N CYS A 104 9.03 -15.86 9.06
CA CYS A 104 7.99 -15.39 9.96
C CYS A 104 7.56 -13.93 9.68
N HIS A 105 8.33 -13.18 8.87
CA HIS A 105 8.05 -11.77 8.60
C HIS A 105 7.25 -11.59 7.31
N ARG A 106 6.30 -10.67 7.36
CA ARG A 106 5.60 -10.15 6.17
C ARG A 106 6.44 -9.04 5.52
N TYR A 107 6.61 -9.10 4.22
CA TYR A 107 7.39 -8.13 3.46
C TYR A 107 6.47 -7.24 2.61
N ALA A 108 6.60 -5.92 2.77
CA ALA A 108 5.81 -5.00 1.98
C ALA A 108 6.17 -5.05 0.49
N ALA A 109 5.19 -4.87 -0.41
CA ALA A 109 5.38 -4.95 -1.86
C ALA A 109 6.58 -4.12 -2.37
N PHE A 110 6.82 -2.93 -1.80
CA PHE A 110 7.88 -2.04 -2.25
C PHE A 110 9.30 -2.53 -1.90
N TRP A 111 9.44 -3.53 -1.03
CA TRP A 111 10.72 -4.21 -0.76
C TRP A 111 10.98 -5.38 -1.69
N VAL A 112 9.98 -5.88 -2.41
CA VAL A 112 10.06 -7.11 -3.20
C VAL A 112 10.23 -6.77 -4.68
N ILE A 113 11.24 -7.35 -5.33
CA ILE A 113 11.60 -7.09 -6.74
C ILE A 113 11.73 -8.43 -7.46
N PRO A 114 11.36 -8.56 -8.76
CA PRO A 114 11.53 -9.81 -9.49
C PRO A 114 13.00 -10.28 -9.52
N TYR A 115 13.24 -11.55 -9.21
CA TYR A 115 14.52 -12.19 -9.45
C TYR A 115 14.55 -12.81 -10.84
N LYS A 116 15.41 -12.28 -11.72
CA LYS A 116 15.61 -12.84 -13.07
C LYS A 116 16.65 -13.95 -13.04
N ALA A 117 16.20 -15.18 -12.80
CA ALA A 117 17.07 -16.35 -12.81
C ALA A 117 17.70 -16.55 -14.19
N ARG A 118 19.00 -16.90 -14.23
CA ARG A 118 19.71 -17.21 -15.50
C ARG A 118 19.34 -18.58 -16.07
N ARG A 119 18.85 -19.48 -15.22
CA ARG A 119 18.40 -20.83 -15.55
C ARG A 119 17.01 -21.02 -14.93
N ARG A 120 16.19 -21.85 -15.56
CA ARG A 120 14.88 -22.22 -15.01
C ARG A 120 15.11 -23.06 -13.76
N ILE A 121 14.61 -22.58 -12.63
CA ILE A 121 14.60 -23.31 -11.35
C ILE A 121 13.15 -23.76 -11.17
N SER A 122 12.93 -25.08 -11.12
CA SER A 122 11.65 -25.66 -10.75
C SER A 122 11.74 -26.07 -9.28
N MET A 123 10.85 -25.53 -8.44
CA MET A 123 10.74 -25.89 -7.03
C MET A 123 9.30 -26.36 -6.81
N GLU A 124 9.12 -27.39 -6.01
CA GLU A 124 7.79 -27.89 -5.66
C GLU A 124 7.21 -26.96 -4.57
N VAL A 125 6.21 -26.17 -4.94
CA VAL A 125 5.61 -25.13 -4.10
C VAL A 125 4.34 -25.65 -3.40
N ASP A 126 3.91 -26.87 -3.72
CA ASP A 126 2.69 -27.48 -3.19
C ASP A 126 2.77 -27.76 -1.68
N SER A 127 3.99 -27.89 -1.12
CA SER A 127 4.20 -28.10 0.32
C SER A 127 3.85 -26.91 1.22
N PHE A 128 3.56 -25.72 0.67
CA PHE A 128 3.25 -24.56 1.50
C PHE A 128 1.77 -24.43 1.90
N GLU A 129 0.87 -25.30 1.40
CA GLU A 129 -0.57 -25.25 1.78
C GLU A 129 -0.77 -25.52 3.28
N GLU A 130 0.04 -26.39 3.88
CA GLU A 130 0.01 -26.66 5.32
C GLU A 130 0.37 -25.42 6.17
N TRP A 131 1.10 -24.45 5.59
CA TRP A 131 1.51 -23.24 6.30
C TRP A 131 0.47 -22.13 6.26
N ASP A 132 -0.49 -22.19 5.34
CA ASP A 132 -1.53 -21.17 5.20
C ASP A 132 -2.39 -21.07 6.48
N GLU A 133 -2.63 -22.20 7.16
CA GLU A 133 -3.34 -22.25 8.45
C GLU A 133 -2.58 -21.53 9.59
N TYR A 134 -1.25 -21.57 9.56
CA TYR A 134 -0.40 -20.94 10.59
C TYR A 134 -0.02 -19.49 10.26
N LEU A 135 -0.31 -19.02 9.05
CA LEU A 135 0.09 -17.72 8.53
C LEU A 135 -1.14 -16.84 8.24
N LEU A 136 -2.09 -16.80 9.18
CA LEU A 136 -3.32 -16.01 9.05
C LEU A 136 -3.03 -14.53 8.73
N ASP A 137 -3.83 -14.00 7.80
CA ASP A 137 -3.79 -12.58 7.47
C ASP A 137 -4.68 -11.78 8.42
N GLU A 138 -4.10 -11.11 9.39
CA GLU A 138 -4.85 -10.18 10.25
C GLU A 138 -5.52 -9.04 9.45
N ASN A 139 -5.06 -8.78 8.21
CA ASN A 139 -5.71 -7.80 7.35
C ASN A 139 -7.02 -8.31 6.74
N GLU A 140 -7.25 -9.61 6.71
CA GLU A 140 -8.45 -10.23 6.14
C GLU A 140 -9.67 -9.89 7.01
N GLU A 141 -9.56 -10.04 8.33
CA GLU A 141 -10.59 -9.61 9.28
C GLU A 141 -10.88 -8.10 9.20
N VAL A 142 -9.83 -7.31 8.96
CA VAL A 142 -9.95 -5.85 8.83
C VAL A 142 -10.65 -5.48 7.52
N ALA A 143 -10.33 -6.15 6.42
CA ALA A 143 -10.98 -5.93 5.13
C ALA A 143 -12.45 -6.33 5.15
N GLU A 144 -12.78 -7.45 5.79
CA GLU A 144 -14.17 -7.87 6.04
C GLU A 144 -14.95 -6.80 6.80
N ARG A 145 -14.36 -6.26 7.88
CA ARG A 145 -14.99 -5.17 8.64
C ARG A 145 -15.20 -3.91 7.79
N PHE A 146 -14.22 -3.51 6.99
CA PHE A 146 -14.37 -2.36 6.09
C PHE A 146 -15.41 -2.60 4.98
N ALA A 147 -15.58 -3.85 4.54
CA ALA A 147 -16.62 -4.22 3.59
C ALA A 147 -18.01 -4.08 4.22
N LEU A 148 -18.19 -4.54 5.45
CA LEU A 148 -19.45 -4.38 6.20
C LEU A 148 -19.80 -2.91 6.44
N ASP A 149 -18.84 -2.08 6.85
CA ASP A 149 -19.05 -0.64 7.06
C ASP A 149 -19.50 0.05 5.74
N LYS A 150 -18.97 -0.41 4.60
CA LYS A 150 -19.34 0.11 3.27
C LYS A 150 -20.74 -0.36 2.85
N GLU A 151 -21.09 -1.63 3.12
CA GLU A 151 -22.43 -2.15 2.87
C GLU A 151 -23.49 -1.43 3.72
N GLU A 152 -23.17 -1.10 4.97
CA GLU A 152 -24.03 -0.27 5.84
C GLU A 152 -24.19 1.16 5.31
N GLU A 153 -23.12 1.82 4.86
CA GLU A 153 -23.22 3.16 4.23
C GLU A 153 -24.07 3.14 2.95
N GLU A 154 -23.97 2.08 2.14
CA GLU A 154 -24.70 1.94 0.88
C GLU A 154 -26.19 1.65 1.12
N LEU A 155 -26.53 0.89 2.17
CA LEU A 155 -27.91 0.69 2.64
C LEU A 155 -28.53 2.00 3.18
N LEU A 156 -27.79 2.76 3.99
CA LEU A 156 -28.26 4.04 4.53
C LEU A 156 -28.44 5.10 3.44
N GLY A 157 -27.57 5.13 2.42
CA GLY A 157 -27.71 6.02 1.27
C GLY A 157 -28.90 5.70 0.37
N ALA A 158 -29.31 4.43 0.29
CA ALA A 158 -30.47 4.02 -0.51
C ALA A 158 -31.83 4.40 0.13
N GLU A 159 -31.87 4.60 1.45
CA GLU A 159 -33.07 5.07 2.16
C GLU A 159 -33.29 6.59 2.00
N GLU A 160 -32.23 7.38 1.83
CA GLU A 160 -32.32 8.84 1.65
C GLU A 160 -32.79 9.27 0.25
N ASP A 161 -32.62 8.43 -0.78
CA ASP A 161 -33.04 8.74 -2.16
C ASP A 161 -34.52 8.36 -2.47
N ASN A 162 -35.23 7.73 -1.52
CA ASN A 162 -36.61 7.27 -1.69
C ASN A 162 -37.64 8.10 -0.89
N THR A 163 -37.26 9.28 -0.40
CA THR A 163 -38.15 10.26 0.28
C THR A 163 -38.03 11.64 -0.35
#